data_AF-A0A1J4VZC2-F1
#
_entry.id   AF-A0A1J4VZC2-F1
#
_cell.length_a   1.000
_cell.length_b   1.000
_cell.length_c   1.000
_cell.angle_alpha   90.00
_cell.angle_beta   90.00
_cell.angle_gamma   90.00
#
_symmetry.space_group_name_H-M   'P 1'
#
loop_
_entity.id
_entity.type
_entity.pdbx_description
1 polymer ?
#
loop_
_entity_poly.entity_id
_entity_poly.type
_entity_poly.pdbx_seq_one_letter_code
_entity_poly.pdbx_strand_id
1 'polypeptide(L)' 'MISERKVKHFVAKKSGKKISKEAVKKINELVTQYMVNLLNGASRNADFNGRVVIRKEDFK' A
#
# COMPACT_ATOMS: atom_id res chain seq x y z
N MET A 1 -7.60 4.06 -2.06
CA MET A 1 -6.67 4.18 -3.21
C MET A 1 -5.90 5.49 -3.11
N ILE A 2 -4.64 5.51 -3.55
CA ILE A 2 -3.84 6.75 -3.56
C ILE A 2 -4.37 7.65 -4.68
N SER A 3 -4.59 8.93 -4.37
CA SER A 3 -5.10 9.87 -5.38
C SER A 3 -4.11 10.04 -6.53
N GLU A 4 -4.62 10.14 -7.75
CA GLU A 4 -3.80 10.28 -8.96
C GLU A 4 -2.84 11.48 -8.86
N ARG A 5 -3.30 12.59 -8.27
CA ARG A 5 -2.46 13.78 -8.01
C ARG A 5 -1.27 13.46 -7.12
N LYS A 6 -1.45 12.67 -6.05
CA LYS A 6 -0.37 12.28 -5.13
C LYS A 6 0.63 11.35 -5.83
N VAL A 7 0.16 10.38 -6.62
CA VAL A 7 1.04 9.48 -7.38
C VAL A 7 1.86 10.28 -8.40
N LYS A 8 1.22 11.16 -9.19
CA LYS A 8 1.91 12.03 -10.15
C LYS A 8 2.95 12.91 -9.48
N HIS A 9 2.60 13.53 -8.35
CA HIS A 9 3.53 14.37 -7.58
C HIS A 9 4.73 13.57 -7.08
N PHE A 10 4.50 12.38 -6.51
CA PHE A 10 5.57 11.52 -6.02
C PHE A 10 6.52 11.07 -7.12
N VAL A 11 5.98 10.61 -8.26
CA VAL A 11 6.79 10.16 -9.41
C VAL A 11 7.59 11.32 -9.99
N ALA A 12 6.98 12.50 -10.16
CA ALA A 12 7.70 13.69 -10.63
C ALA A 12 8.82 14.08 -9.66
N LYS A 13 8.58 14.05 -8.34
CA LYS A 13 9.58 14.37 -7.32
C LYS A 13 10.74 13.37 -7.28
N LYS A 14 10.47 12.07 -7.48
CA LYS A 14 11.48 11.00 -7.36
C LYS A 14 12.25 10.72 -8.64
N SER A 15 11.61 10.83 -9.79
CA SER A 15 12.20 10.45 -11.08
C SER A 15 12.37 11.62 -12.06
N GLY A 16 11.77 12.78 -11.78
CA GLY A 16 11.68 13.90 -12.72
C GLY A 16 10.72 13.65 -13.90
N LYS A 17 10.08 12.47 -13.97
CA LYS A 17 9.23 12.08 -15.10
C LYS A 17 7.76 12.33 -14.83
N LYS A 18 7.01 12.57 -15.91
CA LYS A 18 5.55 12.50 -15.92
C LYS A 18 5.12 11.03 -15.99
N ILE A 19 3.94 10.72 -15.44
CA ILE A 19 3.36 9.38 -15.44
C ILE A 19 1.98 9.41 -16.08
N SER A 20 1.67 8.40 -16.90
CA SER A 20 0.38 8.25 -17.57
C SER A 20 -0.72 7.80 -16.59
N LYS A 21 -1.97 7.95 -17.00
CA LYS A 21 -3.12 7.54 -16.17
C LYS A 21 -3.15 6.02 -15.96
N GLU A 22 -2.83 5.27 -17.00
CA GLU A 22 -2.79 3.80 -17.01
C GLU A 22 -1.72 3.29 -16.04
N ALA A 23 -0.54 3.91 -16.04
CA ALA A 23 0.54 3.57 -15.12
C ALA A 23 0.15 3.90 -13.66
N VAL A 24 -0.55 5.02 -13.41
CA VAL A 24 -1.08 5.33 -12.07
C VAL A 24 -2.10 4.27 -11.62
N LYS A 25 -2.99 3.82 -12.52
CA LYS A 25 -3.94 2.75 -12.22
C LYS A 25 -3.19 1.46 -11.84
N LYS A 26 -2.17 1.10 -12.61
CA LYS A 26 -1.35 -0.09 -12.33
C LYS A 26 -0.62 -0.01 -10.98
N ILE A 27 -0.07 1.16 -10.63
CA ILE A 27 0.53 1.38 -9.30
C ILE A 27 -0.51 1.18 -8.21
N ASN A 28 -1.70 1.74 -8.35
CA ASN A 28 -2.76 1.57 -7.36
C ASN A 28 -3.18 0.11 -7.20
N GLU A 29 -3.29 -0.65 -8.28
CA GLU A 29 -3.57 -2.10 -8.22
C GLU A 29 -2.49 -2.84 -7.43
N LEU A 30 -1.21 -2.64 -7.76
CA LEU A 30 -0.09 -3.30 -7.11
C LEU A 30 0.03 -2.94 -5.63
N VAL A 31 -0.13 -1.66 -5.29
CA VAL A 31 -0.11 -1.19 -3.90
C VAL A 31 -1.27 -1.79 -3.11
N THR A 32 -2.47 -1.88 -3.72
CA THR A 32 -3.63 -2.48 -3.07
C THR A 32 -3.38 -3.96 -2.79
N GLN A 33 -2.86 -4.70 -3.76
CA GLN A 33 -2.52 -6.12 -3.58
C GLN A 33 -1.47 -6.32 -2.49
N TYR A 34 -0.41 -5.51 -2.48
CA TYR A 34 0.61 -5.56 -1.44
C TYR A 34 0.05 -5.22 -0.05
N MET A 35 -0.81 -4.20 0.04
CA MET A 35 -1.46 -3.80 1.28
C MET A 35 -2.35 -4.92 1.84
N VAL A 36 -3.12 -5.61 0.97
CA VAL A 36 -3.93 -6.77 1.37
C VAL A 36 -3.05 -7.89 1.93
N ASN A 37 -1.92 -8.19 1.28
CA ASN A 37 -1.01 -9.22 1.77
C ASN A 37 -0.40 -8.86 3.13
N LEU A 38 0.01 -7.60 3.32
CA LEU A 38 0.49 -7.10 4.61
C LEU A 38 -0.59 -7.19 5.70
N LEU A 39 -1.82 -6.78 5.40
CA LEU A 39 -2.93 -6.85 6.34
C LEU A 39 -3.26 -8.30 6.72
N ASN A 40 -3.21 -9.23 5.78
CA ASN A 40 -3.43 -10.64 6.07
C ASN A 40 -2.33 -11.21 6.98
N GLY A 41 -1.07 -10.84 6.76
CA GLY A 41 0.03 -11.20 7.65
C GLY A 41 -0.15 -10.62 9.05
N ALA A 42 -0.48 -9.33 9.14
CA ALA A 42 -0.70 -8.64 10.40
C ALA A 42 -1.93 -9.17 11.16
N SER A 43 -3.01 -9.52 10.46
CA SER A 43 -4.18 -10.17 11.05
C SER A 43 -3.79 -11.50 11.69
N ARG A 44 -3.06 -12.36 10.99
CA ARG A 44 -2.59 -13.64 11.54
C ARG A 44 -1.70 -13.46 12.77
N ASN A 45 -0.85 -12.44 12.77
CA ASN A 45 -0.01 -12.12 13.92
C ASN A 45 -0.84 -11.61 15.11
N ALA A 46 -1.86 -10.80 14.87
CA ALA A 46 -2.79 -10.36 15.90
C ALA A 46 -3.59 -11.54 16.49
N ASP A 47 -4.09 -12.44 15.62
CA ASP A 47 -4.80 -13.65 16.01
C ASP A 47 -3.92 -14.59 16.84
N PHE A 48 -2.66 -14.80 16.43
CA PHE A 48 -1.68 -15.59 17.19
C PHE A 48 -1.44 -15.02 18.59
N ASN A 49 -1.46 -13.69 18.72
CA ASN A 49 -1.32 -12.98 19.99
C ASN A 49 -2.65 -12.87 20.77
N GLY A 50 -3.74 -13.48 20.30
CA GLY A 50 -5.06 -13.44 20.94
C GLY A 50 -5.74 -12.06 20.92
N ARG A 51 -5.35 -11.19 19.97
CA ARG A 51 -5.86 -9.82 19.87
C ARG A 51 -6.85 -9.67 18.72
N VAL A 52 -7.96 -8.98 18.99
CA VAL A 52 -8.97 -8.60 17.98
C VAL A 52 -8.57 -7.33 17.20
N VAL A 53 -7.52 -6.63 17.65
CA VAL A 53 -7.04 -5.38 17.05
C VAL A 53 -5.62 -5.57 16.53
N ILE A 54 -5.42 -5.29 15.24
CA ILE A 54 -4.09 -5.25 14.60
C ILE A 54 -3.33 -4.02 15.10
N ARG A 55 -2.11 -4.25 15.60
CA ARG A 55 -1.20 -3.20 16.09
C ARG A 55 0.01 -3.06 15.19
N LYS A 56 0.81 -2.03 15.45
CA LYS A 56 2.02 -1.75 14.68
C LYS A 56 2.99 -2.92 14.70
N GLU A 57 3.15 -3.59 15.84
CA GLU A 57 4.03 -4.76 16.00
C GLU A 57 3.62 -6.00 15.16
N ASP A 58 2.39 -6.03 14.64
CA ASP A 58 1.90 -7.15 13.83
C ASP A 58 2.37 -7.04 12.36
N PHE A 59 2.82 -5.87 11.91
CA PHE A 59 3.41 -5.68 10.58
C PHE A 59 4.91 -5.98 10.64
N LYS A 60 5.31 -7.18 10.20
CA LYS A 60 6.70 -7.65 10.10
C LYS A 60 7.16 -7.73 8.66
#